data_AF-A0A7K0FCK4-F1
#
_entry.id   AF-A0A7K0FCK4-F1
#
_cell.length_a   1.000
_cell.length_b   1.000
_cell.length_c   1.000
_cell.angle_alpha   90.00
_cell.angle_beta   90.00
_cell.angle_gamma   90.00
#
_symmetry.space_group_name_H-M   'P 1'
#
loop_
_entity.id
_entity.type
_entity.pdbx_description
1 polymer ?
#
loop_
_entity_poly.entity_id
_entity_poly.type
_entity_poly.pdbx_seq_one_letter_code
_entity_poly.pdbx_strand_id
1 'polypeptide(L)'
;MELNKIIKILEEHNYKYKVKNQIIVVSLEFSQNVVIDLSNSSKIIISDDLVNWNFLTGCIKMSLKNAILYNFILLIFFGFFCQYATFINYNLNSLLLTFIAWVLLFSIFYLIKLESFKLQFKMLTKEIE
;
A
#
# COMPACT_ATOMS: atom_id res chain seq x y z
N MET A 1 -18.94 20.14 -4.90
CA MET A 1 -20.09 19.26 -4.59
C MET A 1 -19.64 17.82 -4.32
N GLU A 2 -18.63 17.30 -5.04
CA GLU A 2 -18.08 15.95 -4.83
C GLU A 2 -17.28 15.77 -3.53
N LEU A 3 -16.47 16.76 -3.11
CA LEU A 3 -15.68 16.69 -1.87
C LEU A 3 -16.56 16.37 -0.64
N ASN A 4 -17.64 17.13 -0.45
CA ASN A 4 -18.54 16.96 0.69
C ASN A 4 -19.28 15.62 0.66
N LYS A 5 -19.62 15.12 -0.55
CA LYS A 5 -20.22 13.77 -0.71
C LYS A 5 -19.22 12.70 -0.27
N ILE A 6 -17.98 12.77 -0.74
CA ILE A 6 -16.93 11.79 -0.39
C ILE A 6 -16.63 11.83 1.11
N ILE A 7 -16.52 13.01 1.71
CA ILE A 7 -16.32 13.17 3.16
C ILE A 7 -17.45 12.48 3.93
N LYS A 8 -18.71 12.71 3.53
CA LYS A 8 -19.87 12.09 4.18
C LYS A 8 -19.80 10.56 4.14
N ILE A 9 -19.45 9.97 2.98
CA ILE A 9 -19.25 8.52 2.84
C ILE A 9 -18.17 8.02 3.80
N LEU A 10 -17.04 8.72 3.87
CA LEU A 10 -15.91 8.33 4.72
C LEU A 10 -16.29 8.40 6.21
N GLU A 11 -17.07 9.40 6.62
CA GLU A 11 -17.58 9.53 7.99
C GLU A 11 -18.59 8.43 8.34
N GLU A 12 -19.57 8.17 7.47
CA GLU A 12 -20.58 7.11 7.65
C GLU A 12 -19.95 5.72 7.80
N HIS A 13 -18.78 5.50 7.20
CA HIS A 13 -18.03 4.24 7.25
C HIS A 13 -16.87 4.24 8.26
N ASN A 14 -16.78 5.27 9.12
CA ASN A 14 -15.75 5.41 10.16
C ASN A 14 -14.29 5.34 9.65
N TYR A 15 -14.04 5.81 8.43
CA TYR A 15 -12.69 5.92 7.89
C TYR A 15 -11.92 7.06 8.56
N LYS A 16 -10.64 6.82 8.89
CA LYS A 16 -9.73 7.88 9.32
C LYS A 16 -9.21 8.61 8.10
N TYR A 17 -9.48 9.91 7.99
CA TYR A 17 -9.04 10.70 6.84
C TYR A 17 -8.51 12.08 7.26
N LYS A 18 -7.73 12.70 6.38
CA LYS A 18 -7.26 14.09 6.48
C LYS A 18 -7.55 14.80 5.17
N VAL A 19 -8.08 16.00 5.25
CA VAL A 19 -8.34 16.85 4.08
C VAL A 19 -7.28 17.94 4.01
N LYS A 20 -6.68 18.11 2.83
CA LYS A 20 -5.80 19.25 2.49
C LYS A 20 -6.24 19.78 1.13
N ASN A 21 -6.94 20.91 1.11
CA ASN A 21 -7.51 21.51 -0.09
C ASN A 21 -8.46 20.54 -0.81
N GLN A 22 -8.10 20.12 -2.04
CA GLN A 22 -8.86 19.18 -2.87
C GLN A 22 -8.32 17.74 -2.77
N ILE A 23 -7.43 17.46 -1.82
CA ILE A 23 -6.82 16.15 -1.60
C ILE A 23 -7.34 15.57 -0.28
N ILE A 24 -7.85 14.35 -0.35
CA ILE A 24 -8.25 13.57 0.81
C ILE A 24 -7.27 12.41 0.96
N VAL A 25 -6.64 12.32 2.13
CA VAL A 25 -5.76 11.21 2.49
C VAL A 25 -6.51 10.33 3.48
N VAL A 26 -6.89 9.14 3.05
CA VAL A 26 -7.54 8.12 3.86
C VAL A 26 -6.46 7.21 4.42
N SER A 27 -6.37 7.12 5.75
CA SER A 27 -5.45 6.22 6.43
C SER A 27 -6.11 4.86 6.62
N LEU A 28 -5.55 3.86 5.94
CA LEU A 28 -5.85 2.45 6.16
C LEU A 28 -4.95 1.89 7.27
N GLU A 29 -5.09 0.60 7.53
CA GLU A 29 -4.30 -0.12 8.54
C GLU A 29 -2.84 -0.31 8.07
N PHE A 30 -1.95 -0.57 9.04
CA PHE A 30 -0.53 -0.91 8.80
C PHE A 30 0.24 0.09 7.93
N SER A 31 0.02 1.39 8.18
CA SER A 31 0.72 2.49 7.51
C SER A 31 0.55 2.49 5.99
N GLN A 32 -0.63 2.08 5.52
CA GLN A 32 -1.06 2.29 4.14
C GLN A 32 -2.03 3.46 4.09
N ASN A 33 -1.82 4.37 3.15
CA ASN A 33 -2.71 5.47 2.86
C ASN A 33 -3.26 5.34 1.44
N VAL A 34 -4.47 5.86 1.24
CA VAL A 34 -5.07 6.09 -0.06
C VAL A 34 -5.25 7.58 -0.23
N VAL A 35 -4.75 8.12 -1.34
CA VAL A 35 -4.84 9.53 -1.69
C VAL A 35 -5.87 9.70 -2.79
N ILE A 36 -6.94 10.40 -2.48
CA ILE A 36 -8.01 10.78 -3.40
C ILE A 36 -7.80 12.25 -3.75
N ASP A 37 -7.41 12.52 -4.99
CA ASP A 37 -7.17 13.86 -5.49
C ASP A 37 -8.33 14.29 -6.41
N LEU A 38 -9.02 15.36 -5.98
CA LEU A 38 -10.17 15.97 -6.64
C LEU A 38 -9.79 17.30 -7.33
N SER A 39 -8.50 17.59 -7.46
CA SER A 39 -8.04 18.85 -8.06
C SER A 39 -8.33 18.94 -9.55
N ASN A 40 -8.45 17.80 -10.21
CA ASN A 40 -8.82 17.74 -11.61
C ASN A 40 -10.36 17.69 -11.76
N SER A 41 -10.92 18.72 -12.38
CA SER A 41 -12.37 18.85 -12.58
C SER A 41 -12.99 17.80 -13.51
N SER A 42 -12.17 17.01 -14.21
CA SER A 42 -12.64 15.98 -15.15
C SER A 42 -12.55 14.55 -14.62
N LYS A 43 -11.72 14.29 -13.60
CA LYS A 43 -11.45 12.92 -13.12
C LYS A 43 -10.93 12.93 -11.68
N ILE A 44 -11.44 12.00 -10.87
CA ILE A 44 -10.92 11.69 -9.55
C ILE A 44 -9.68 10.80 -9.70
N ILE A 45 -8.55 11.21 -9.13
CA ILE A 45 -7.31 10.40 -9.14
C ILE A 45 -7.20 9.69 -7.79
N ILE A 46 -7.15 8.35 -7.84
CA ILE A 46 -6.94 7.52 -6.65
C ILE A 46 -5.55 6.90 -6.74
N SER A 47 -4.71 7.22 -5.76
CA SER A 47 -3.35 6.70 -5.62
C SER A 47 -3.12 6.17 -4.21
N ASP A 48 -2.00 5.50 -4.00
CA ASP A 48 -1.64 4.88 -2.73
C ASP A 48 -0.21 5.19 -2.32
N ASP A 49 0.01 5.23 -1.02
CA ASP A 49 1.32 5.37 -0.42
C ASP A 49 1.44 4.53 0.84
N LEU A 50 2.46 3.69 0.89
CA LEU A 50 2.97 3.11 2.13
C LEU A 50 3.79 4.19 2.84
N VAL A 51 3.38 4.52 4.05
CA VAL A 51 4.01 5.51 4.93
C VAL A 51 4.76 4.81 6.06
N ASN A 52 5.49 5.60 6.86
CA ASN A 52 6.38 5.19 7.95
C ASN A 52 6.02 3.87 8.66
N TRP A 53 7.05 3.08 8.94
CA TRP A 53 7.01 1.80 9.65
C TRP A 53 5.99 0.81 9.08
N ASN A 54 6.05 0.60 7.77
CA ASN A 54 5.34 -0.49 7.10
C ASN A 54 6.26 -1.70 6.90
N PHE A 55 5.66 -2.87 6.70
CA PHE A 55 6.39 -4.13 6.67
C PHE A 55 7.12 -4.44 5.35
N LEU A 56 6.91 -3.64 4.29
CA LEU A 56 7.60 -3.81 3.01
C LEU A 56 8.77 -2.85 2.82
N THR A 57 8.67 -1.62 3.30
CA THR A 57 9.65 -0.55 3.01
C THR A 57 10.21 0.09 4.27
N GLY A 58 9.77 -0.35 5.45
CA GLY A 58 10.16 0.21 6.74
C GLY A 58 9.74 1.67 6.82
N CYS A 59 10.71 2.58 6.79
CA CYS A 59 10.49 4.02 6.91
C CYS A 59 10.40 4.76 5.57
N ILE A 60 10.58 4.07 4.44
CA ILE A 60 10.64 4.73 3.13
C ILE A 60 9.24 4.88 2.56
N LYS A 61 8.80 6.12 2.36
CA LYS A 61 7.51 6.42 1.73
C LYS A 61 7.55 6.09 0.23
N MET A 62 6.64 5.23 -0.25
CA MET A 62 6.49 4.92 -1.67
C MET A 62 5.13 4.28 -1.98
N SER A 63 4.78 4.17 -3.27
CA SER A 63 3.59 3.41 -3.69
C SER A 63 3.79 1.91 -3.44
N LEU A 64 2.69 1.19 -3.20
CA LEU A 64 2.69 -0.26 -3.04
C LEU A 64 3.32 -0.98 -4.23
N LYS A 65 3.07 -0.48 -5.46
CA LYS A 65 3.69 -1.03 -6.68
C LYS A 65 5.22 -0.96 -6.62
N ASN A 66 5.75 0.19 -6.24
CA ASN A 66 7.20 0.38 -6.12
C ASN A 66 7.76 -0.45 -4.96
N ALA A 67 7.02 -0.56 -3.85
CA ALA A 67 7.41 -1.39 -2.72
C ALA A 67 7.55 -2.86 -3.11
N ILE A 68 6.59 -3.42 -3.85
CA ILE A 68 6.64 -4.80 -4.35
C ILE A 68 7.83 -4.96 -5.31
N LEU A 69 8.01 -4.02 -6.25
CA LEU A 69 9.10 -4.08 -7.22
C LEU A 69 10.48 -4.08 -6.55
N TYR A 70 10.72 -3.15 -5.62
CA TYR A 70 12.02 -3.07 -4.94
C TYR A 70 12.26 -4.25 -3.99
N ASN A 71 11.22 -4.77 -3.32
CA ASN A 71 11.37 -5.99 -2.52
C ASN A 71 11.68 -7.21 -3.40
N PHE A 72 11.11 -7.30 -4.60
CA PHE A 72 11.45 -8.35 -5.55
C PHE A 72 12.90 -8.26 -6.00
N ILE A 73 13.39 -7.06 -6.32
CA ILE A 73 14.80 -6.83 -6.67
C ILE A 73 15.71 -7.20 -5.49
N LEU A 74 15.38 -6.74 -4.28
CA LEU A 74 16.12 -7.06 -3.06
C LEU A 74 16.16 -8.58 -2.82
N LEU A 75 15.05 -9.28 -3.06
CA LEU A 75 14.97 -10.73 -2.91
C LEU A 75 15.93 -11.46 -3.86
N ILE A 76 16.07 -11.00 -5.11
CA ILE A 76 17.03 -11.57 -6.06
C ILE A 76 18.46 -11.41 -5.53
N PHE A 77 18.84 -10.20 -5.13
CA PHE A 77 20.18 -9.94 -4.57
C PHE A 77 20.42 -10.74 -3.29
N PHE A 78 19.42 -10.84 -2.42
CA PHE A 78 19.51 -11.61 -1.19
C PHE A 78 19.64 -13.12 -1.47
N GLY A 79 19.00 -13.63 -2.52
CA GLY A 79 19.17 -15.00 -2.99
C GLY A 79 20.62 -15.28 -3.40
N PHE A 80 21.22 -14.42 -4.23
CA PHE A 80 22.64 -14.53 -4.59
C PHE A 80 23.56 -14.42 -3.36
N PHE A 81 23.25 -13.53 -2.43
CA PHE A 81 23.99 -13.40 -1.17
C PHE A 81 23.92 -14.69 -0.34
N CYS A 82 22.75 -15.31 -0.21
CA CYS A 82 22.60 -16.58 0.52
C CYS A 82 23.36 -17.73 -0.17
N GLN A 83 23.38 -17.75 -1.50
CA GLN A 83 24.17 -18.72 -2.26
C GLN A 83 25.67 -18.53 -2.01
N TYR A 84 26.16 -17.29 -2.03
CA TYR A 84 27.54 -16.97 -1.70
C TYR A 84 27.88 -17.33 -0.23
N ALA A 85 26.99 -17.03 0.71
CA ALA A 85 27.15 -17.41 2.11
C ALA A 85 27.28 -18.94 2.27
N THR A 86 26.49 -19.70 1.51
CA THR A 86 26.58 -21.18 1.51
C THR A 86 27.95 -21.65 1.01
N PHE A 87 28.53 -20.98 0.00
CA PHE A 87 29.87 -21.29 -0.50
C PHE A 87 30.97 -21.10 0.55
N ILE A 88 30.82 -20.13 1.46
CA ILE A 88 31.74 -19.90 2.60
C ILE A 88 31.28 -20.61 3.89
N ASN A 89 30.47 -21.67 3.78
CA ASN A 89 29.97 -22.54 4.88
C ASN A 89 28.98 -21.89 5.87
N TYR A 90 28.26 -20.83 5.47
CA TYR A 90 27.15 -20.27 6.25
C TYR A 90 25.79 -20.63 5.61
N ASN A 91 24.92 -21.33 6.34
CA ASN A 91 23.59 -21.69 5.84
C ASN A 91 22.54 -20.63 6.21
N LEU A 92 22.08 -19.88 5.20
CA LEU A 92 21.05 -18.84 5.35
C LEU A 92 19.69 -19.22 4.71
N ASN A 93 19.49 -20.49 4.34
CA ASN A 93 18.29 -20.92 3.61
C ASN A 93 16.99 -20.66 4.38
N SER A 94 16.97 -20.91 5.69
CA SER A 94 15.81 -20.60 6.54
C SER A 94 15.51 -19.10 6.56
N LEU A 95 16.54 -18.25 6.61
CA LEU A 95 16.38 -16.80 6.59
C LEU A 95 15.83 -16.33 5.23
N LEU A 96 16.32 -16.90 4.13
CA LEU A 96 15.79 -16.64 2.78
C LEU A 96 14.31 -17.00 2.67
N LEU A 97 13.92 -18.20 3.14
CA LEU A 97 12.53 -18.64 3.14
C LEU A 97 11.63 -17.74 3.99
N THR A 98 12.08 -17.36 5.19
CA THR A 98 11.36 -16.40 6.05
C THR A 98 11.19 -15.06 5.35
N PHE A 99 12.23 -14.56 4.67
CA PHE A 99 12.16 -13.29 3.95
C PHE A 99 11.20 -13.35 2.75
N ILE A 100 11.20 -14.45 1.98
CA ILE A 100 10.23 -14.69 0.90
C ILE A 100 8.80 -14.67 1.45
N ALA A 101 8.55 -15.45 2.51
CA ALA A 101 7.23 -15.54 3.13
C ALA A 101 6.75 -14.18 3.65
N TRP A 102 7.65 -13.41 4.26
CA TRP A 102 7.38 -12.06 4.74
C TRP A 102 6.97 -11.11 3.61
N VAL A 103 7.77 -11.03 2.54
CA VAL A 103 7.49 -10.16 1.39
C VAL A 103 6.16 -10.54 0.74
N LEU A 104 5.88 -11.83 0.54
CA LEU A 104 4.63 -12.30 -0.05
C LEU A 104 3.42 -11.98 0.82
N LEU A 105 3.48 -12.30 2.13
CA LEU A 105 2.40 -12.07 3.07
C LEU A 105 1.98 -10.60 3.07
N PHE A 106 2.94 -9.68 3.23
CA PHE A 106 2.63 -8.27 3.31
C PHE A 106 2.26 -7.66 1.96
N SER A 107 2.84 -8.12 0.86
CA SER A 107 2.41 -7.70 -0.48
C SER A 107 0.96 -8.04 -0.73
N ILE A 108 0.54 -9.28 -0.43
CA ILE A 108 -0.84 -9.73 -0.57
C ILE A 108 -1.76 -8.93 0.36
N PHE A 109 -1.38 -8.78 1.64
CA PHE A 109 -2.15 -8.03 2.62
C PHE A 109 -2.46 -6.60 2.16
N TYR A 110 -1.42 -5.84 1.77
CA TYR A 110 -1.57 -4.45 1.34
C TYR A 110 -2.35 -4.33 0.03
N LEU A 111 -2.23 -5.30 -0.88
CA LEU A 111 -2.94 -5.30 -2.15
C LEU A 111 -4.44 -5.58 -1.93
N ILE A 112 -4.78 -6.57 -1.09
CA ILE A 112 -6.17 -6.85 -0.73
C ILE A 112 -6.81 -5.63 -0.07
N LYS A 113 -6.13 -4.98 0.89
CA LYS A 113 -6.68 -3.78 1.56
C LYS A 113 -6.91 -2.64 0.58
N LEU A 114 -5.96 -2.37 -0.31
CA LEU A 114 -6.08 -1.32 -1.31
C LEU A 114 -7.23 -1.59 -2.29
N GLU A 115 -7.31 -2.78 -2.85
CA GLU A 115 -8.35 -3.13 -3.83
C GLU A 115 -9.73 -3.22 -3.17
N SER A 116 -9.81 -3.73 -1.94
CA SER A 116 -11.05 -3.74 -1.17
C SER A 116 -11.56 -2.32 -0.93
N PHE A 117 -10.68 -1.39 -0.54
CA PHE A 117 -11.05 0.02 -0.38
C PHE A 117 -11.55 0.62 -1.70
N LYS A 118 -10.82 0.42 -2.82
CA LYS A 118 -11.24 0.95 -4.13
C LYS A 118 -12.60 0.42 -4.57
N LEU A 119 -12.87 -0.87 -4.35
CA LEU A 119 -14.14 -1.49 -4.69
C LEU A 119 -15.29 -0.92 -3.85
N GLN A 120 -15.12 -0.84 -2.53
CA GLN A 120 -16.12 -0.24 -1.63
C GLN A 120 -16.37 1.22 -1.99
N PHE A 121 -15.30 2.00 -2.17
CA PHE A 121 -15.40 3.40 -2.56
C PHE A 121 -16.17 3.57 -3.86
N LYS A 122 -15.87 2.77 -4.89
CA LYS A 122 -16.56 2.80 -6.18
C LYS A 122 -18.04 2.47 -6.07
N MET A 123 -18.41 1.47 -5.26
CA MET A 123 -19.82 1.11 -5.01
C MET A 123 -20.56 2.26 -4.35
N LEU A 124 -20.00 2.81 -3.28
CA LEU A 124 -20.60 3.90 -2.50
C LEU A 124 -20.75 5.19 -3.32
N THR A 125 -19.80 5.48 -4.22
CA THR A 125 -19.93 6.65 -5.10
C THR A 125 -20.99 6.47 -6.20
N LYS A 126 -21.27 5.23 -6.63
CA LYS A 126 -22.29 4.95 -7.65
C LYS A 126 -23.71 4.96 -7.10
N GLU A 127 -23.91 4.64 -5.82
CA GLU A 127 -25.23 4.67 -5.17
C GLU A 127 -25.77 6.10 -4.96
N ILE A 128 -24.97 7.13 -5.22
CA ILE A 128 -25.28 8.55 -4.96
C ILE A 128 -25.50 9.34 -6.27
N GLU A 129 -25.39 8.69 -7.42
CA GLU A 129 -25.83 9.21 -8.75
C GLU A 129 -27.27 8.80 -9.05
#